data_AF-A0AAU7SNM4-F1
#
_entry.id   AF-A0AAU7SNM4-F1
#
_cell.length_a   1.000
_cell.length_b   1.000
_cell.length_c   1.000
_cell.angle_alpha   90.00
_cell.angle_beta   90.00
_cell.angle_gamma   90.00
#
_symmetry.space_group_name_H-M   'P 1'
#
loop_
_entity.id
_entity.type
_entity.pdbx_description
1 polymer ?
#
loop_
_entity_poly.entity_id
_entity_poly.type
_entity_poly.pdbx_seq_one_letter_code
_entity_poly.pdbx_strand_id
1 'polypeptide(L)'
;MTKGSDLLVAALENEGVDRIFGIPGEENLDVVESIRKSSIQLVLTRHEQAAAFMAATYGRLTGKPGVCLTTLGPGALNLSTGAAYALLGAMPMVMITGQKGILSSRQARFQVVDVVASMKPLTKLARQIVSPQMIPTMVREAFRIAQEERPGPVHLELPEDIAAEECEPVALIAPHQLELPIASDAALDRAAGLIIAAKRPLLMLGAAASRPRSTSDIAQFVIRTGIPFFTTQMGKGTVPGGTELYMGTAALSERDYVHEAIEQADLIITIGHDTIEKPPFIMGKGGPNVVHVGYQPATVEQVYFPQSEVIGDIGPSLKALADRLEGKLPNAQALLHLRERILDRIADRATEDRFTPQRLVHDIREVMPHDGILALDNGMYKIWFARNYRTRMANTLLLDNALATMGAGLPSAMVASMLYPERRVMAVCGDGGFMMNSQEIETAVRLKLNLVILVIEDDAYGMIRWKQAVDEFPDFGMTFGNPDFVKYAQSYGAKGTRVDDISQFKQALEDAFSRGGVHVVNVPVDYSENERVLVKELRERLPAILEDQDDA
;
A
#
# COMPACT_ATOMS: atom_id res chain seq x y z
N MET A 1 -16.24 37.82 -14.12
CA MET A 1 -16.14 36.57 -14.90
C MET A 1 -14.95 35.78 -14.37
N THR A 2 -15.16 34.50 -14.09
CA THR A 2 -14.11 33.56 -13.65
C THR A 2 -14.05 32.42 -14.65
N LYS A 3 -12.84 32.05 -15.08
CA LYS A 3 -12.62 30.97 -16.03
C LYS A 3 -12.81 29.60 -15.33
N GLY A 4 -13.36 28.61 -16.03
CA GLY A 4 -13.61 27.27 -15.46
C GLY A 4 -12.37 26.63 -14.83
N SER A 5 -11.21 26.74 -15.48
CA SER A 5 -9.92 26.29 -14.92
C SER A 5 -9.49 27.03 -13.65
N ASP A 6 -9.78 28.32 -13.52
CA ASP A 6 -9.51 29.08 -12.28
C ASP A 6 -10.40 28.59 -11.14
N LEU A 7 -11.67 28.27 -11.43
CA LEU A 7 -12.59 27.65 -10.45
C LEU A 7 -12.13 26.26 -10.03
N LEU A 8 -11.62 25.44 -10.96
CA LEU A 8 -11.11 24.11 -10.63
C LEU A 8 -9.93 24.23 -9.66
N VAL A 9 -8.96 25.08 -9.98
CA VAL A 9 -7.77 25.27 -9.13
C VAL A 9 -8.15 25.84 -7.77
N ALA A 10 -9.03 26.83 -7.71
CA ALA A 10 -9.53 27.38 -6.45
C ALA A 10 -10.29 26.35 -5.60
N ALA A 11 -11.07 25.46 -6.24
CA ALA A 11 -11.76 24.37 -5.56
C ALA A 11 -10.77 23.33 -5.00
N LEU A 12 -9.69 23.02 -5.73
CA LEU A 12 -8.62 22.13 -5.25
C LEU A 12 -7.84 22.75 -4.08
N GLU A 13 -7.53 24.04 -4.13
CA GLU A 13 -6.91 24.76 -2.99
C GLU A 13 -7.82 24.74 -1.76
N ASN A 14 -9.13 24.90 -1.95
CA ASN A 14 -10.13 24.83 -0.88
C ASN A 14 -10.24 23.42 -0.25
N GLU A 15 -9.89 22.36 -0.99
CA GLU A 15 -9.73 20.99 -0.46
C GLU A 15 -8.37 20.76 0.20
N GLY A 16 -7.48 21.76 0.20
CA GLY A 16 -6.15 21.70 0.79
C GLY A 16 -5.13 20.95 -0.06
N VAL A 17 -5.35 20.87 -1.38
CA VAL A 17 -4.38 20.31 -2.31
C VAL A 17 -3.15 21.22 -2.36
N ASP A 18 -1.98 20.67 -2.08
CA ASP A 18 -0.70 21.40 -2.13
C ASP A 18 0.14 21.05 -3.37
N ARG A 19 -0.15 19.91 -4.00
CA ARG A 19 0.58 19.41 -5.16
C ARG A 19 -0.30 18.57 -6.08
N ILE A 20 0.02 18.59 -7.37
CA ILE A 20 -0.58 17.75 -8.41
C ILE A 20 0.55 17.03 -9.14
N PHE A 21 0.45 15.70 -9.29
CA PHE A 21 1.40 14.89 -10.04
C PHE A 21 0.88 14.66 -11.46
N GLY A 22 1.70 14.83 -12.50
CA GLY A 22 1.13 14.63 -13.84
C GLY A 22 1.99 14.96 -15.03
N ILE A 23 1.38 14.72 -16.19
CA ILE A 23 1.90 15.09 -17.50
C ILE A 23 0.78 15.85 -18.22
N PRO A 24 0.84 17.20 -18.27
CA PRO A 24 -0.18 17.97 -18.97
C PRO A 24 -0.03 17.84 -20.49
N GLY A 25 -1.14 17.99 -21.20
CA GLY A 25 -1.19 18.15 -22.66
C GLY A 25 -1.95 19.41 -23.07
N GLU A 26 -2.25 19.53 -24.38
CA GLU A 26 -2.95 20.68 -24.97
C GLU A 26 -4.28 20.98 -24.25
N GLU A 27 -5.04 19.93 -23.97
CA GLU A 27 -6.38 19.97 -23.39
C GLU A 27 -6.40 20.37 -21.92
N ASN A 28 -5.23 20.45 -21.27
CA ASN A 28 -5.09 20.94 -19.90
C ASN A 28 -4.38 22.30 -19.82
N LEU A 29 -4.02 22.95 -20.93
CA LEU A 29 -3.21 24.17 -20.90
C LEU A 29 -3.85 25.28 -20.05
N ASP A 30 -5.17 25.43 -20.14
CA ASP A 30 -5.92 26.37 -19.30
C ASP A 30 -5.77 26.06 -17.80
N VAL A 31 -5.82 24.78 -17.42
CA VAL A 31 -5.62 24.33 -16.03
C VAL A 31 -4.18 24.58 -15.58
N VAL A 32 -3.19 24.29 -16.43
CA VAL A 32 -1.76 24.55 -16.12
C VAL A 32 -1.51 26.03 -15.91
N GLU A 33 -2.10 26.90 -16.73
CA GLU A 33 -1.99 28.36 -16.59
C GLU A 33 -2.65 28.85 -15.29
N SER A 34 -3.76 28.24 -14.87
CA SER A 34 -4.37 28.53 -13.57
C SER A 34 -3.53 28.03 -12.40
N ILE A 35 -2.92 26.83 -12.49
CA ILE A 35 -2.00 26.30 -11.47
C ILE A 35 -0.76 27.21 -11.31
N ARG A 36 -0.23 27.78 -12.42
CA ARG A 36 0.90 28.71 -12.37
C ARG A 36 0.64 29.95 -11.50
N LYS A 37 -0.63 30.31 -11.30
CA LYS A 37 -1.07 31.46 -10.50
C LYS A 37 -1.50 31.08 -9.08
N SER A 38 -1.47 29.79 -8.74
CA SER A 38 -1.94 29.27 -7.46
C SER A 38 -0.79 28.86 -6.55
N SER A 39 -1.14 28.40 -5.35
CA SER A 39 -0.19 27.83 -4.38
C SER A 39 0.18 26.36 -4.67
N ILE A 40 -0.54 25.71 -5.59
CA ILE A 40 -0.37 24.28 -5.89
C ILE A 40 0.91 24.05 -6.69
N GLN A 41 1.76 23.13 -6.22
CA GLN A 41 2.93 22.70 -6.97
C GLN A 41 2.56 21.66 -8.04
N LEU A 42 2.84 21.96 -9.31
CA LEU A 42 2.78 20.95 -10.37
C LEU A 42 4.08 20.14 -10.41
N VAL A 43 3.98 18.85 -10.07
CA VAL A 43 5.09 17.89 -10.10
C VAL A 43 5.02 17.09 -11.39
N LEU A 44 5.82 17.50 -12.37
CA LEU A 44 5.91 16.79 -13.65
C LEU A 44 6.58 15.43 -13.47
N THR A 45 5.93 14.38 -13.98
CA THR A 45 6.49 13.03 -14.11
C THR A 45 6.90 12.74 -15.54
N ARG A 46 7.55 11.60 -15.76
CA ARG A 46 7.97 11.11 -17.09
C ARG A 46 7.00 10.08 -17.66
N HIS A 47 6.14 9.49 -16.83
CA HIS A 47 4.98 8.71 -17.25
C HIS A 47 3.75 8.98 -16.36
N GLU A 48 2.53 8.92 -16.90
CA GLU A 48 1.29 9.15 -16.15
C GLU A 48 1.05 8.07 -15.09
N GLN A 49 1.45 6.83 -15.39
CA GLN A 49 1.38 5.72 -14.43
C GLN A 49 2.12 6.06 -13.12
N ALA A 50 3.33 6.65 -13.21
CA ALA A 50 4.07 7.10 -12.06
C ALA A 50 3.34 8.23 -11.31
N ALA A 51 2.73 9.19 -12.02
CA ALA A 51 1.93 10.24 -11.39
C ALA A 51 0.75 9.68 -10.60
N ALA A 52 0.06 8.67 -11.13
CA ALA A 52 -1.02 8.00 -10.42
C ALA A 52 -0.52 7.24 -9.18
N PHE A 53 0.62 6.53 -9.27
CA PHE A 53 1.21 5.87 -8.10
C PHE A 53 1.66 6.87 -7.03
N MET A 54 2.20 8.03 -7.42
CA MET A 54 2.54 9.10 -6.49
C MET A 54 1.28 9.66 -5.80
N ALA A 55 0.23 9.97 -6.54
CA ALA A 55 -1.02 10.46 -5.97
C ALA A 55 -1.67 9.43 -5.02
N ALA A 56 -1.72 8.16 -5.41
CA ALA A 56 -2.21 7.09 -4.55
C ALA A 56 -1.39 6.97 -3.25
N THR A 57 -0.06 7.02 -3.35
CA THR A 57 0.84 6.93 -2.20
C THR A 57 0.70 8.14 -1.26
N TYR A 58 0.52 9.34 -1.82
CA TYR A 58 0.21 10.53 -1.03
C TYR A 58 -1.07 10.31 -0.24
N GLY A 59 -2.10 9.77 -0.90
CA GLY A 59 -3.36 9.33 -0.30
C GLY A 59 -3.16 8.39 0.88
N ARG A 60 -2.38 7.32 0.67
CA ARG A 60 -2.07 6.32 1.70
C ARG A 60 -1.39 6.92 2.93
N LEU A 61 -0.38 7.78 2.72
CA LEU A 61 0.47 8.30 3.80
C LEU A 61 -0.17 9.44 4.58
N THR A 62 -0.96 10.28 3.92
CA THR A 62 -1.56 11.47 4.53
C THR A 62 -3.01 11.29 4.97
N GLY A 63 -3.72 10.31 4.38
CA GLY A 63 -5.17 10.17 4.50
C GLY A 63 -5.97 11.22 3.71
N LYS A 64 -5.29 12.17 3.05
CA LYS A 64 -5.91 13.18 2.16
C LYS A 64 -5.77 12.73 0.70
N PRO A 65 -6.78 12.93 -0.17
CA PRO A 65 -6.68 12.53 -1.56
C PRO A 65 -5.45 13.14 -2.26
N GLY A 66 -4.57 12.30 -2.78
CA GLY A 66 -3.55 12.77 -3.71
C GLY A 66 -4.18 13.08 -5.06
N VAL A 67 -3.65 14.07 -5.77
CA VAL A 67 -4.21 14.51 -7.05
C VAL A 67 -3.25 14.21 -8.18
N CYS A 68 -3.73 13.56 -9.25
CA CYS A 68 -2.99 13.44 -10.49
C CYS A 68 -3.73 14.06 -11.68
N LEU A 69 -2.97 14.56 -12.66
CA LEU A 69 -3.49 15.25 -13.83
C LEU A 69 -2.83 14.74 -15.13
N THR A 70 -3.63 14.53 -16.16
CA THR A 70 -3.14 14.23 -17.52
C THR A 70 -4.12 14.71 -18.59
N THR A 71 -3.69 14.64 -19.85
CA THR A 71 -4.53 14.96 -21.00
C THR A 71 -5.50 13.82 -21.36
N LEU A 72 -6.20 13.94 -22.48
CA LEU A 72 -7.13 12.94 -23.01
C LEU A 72 -6.42 11.70 -23.57
N GLY A 73 -7.22 10.75 -24.06
CA GLY A 73 -6.75 9.65 -24.91
C GLY A 73 -5.67 8.82 -24.23
N PRO A 74 -4.44 8.74 -24.79
CA PRO A 74 -3.39 7.90 -24.22
C PRO A 74 -2.98 8.32 -22.80
N GLY A 75 -2.94 9.63 -22.51
CA GLY A 75 -2.58 10.12 -21.18
C GLY A 75 -3.56 9.62 -20.12
N ALA A 76 -4.86 9.79 -20.39
CA ALA A 76 -5.93 9.29 -19.54
C ALA A 76 -5.86 7.76 -19.37
N LEU A 77 -5.67 7.00 -20.45
CA LEU A 77 -5.58 5.53 -20.40
C LEU A 77 -4.37 5.02 -19.62
N ASN A 78 -3.24 5.75 -19.65
CA ASN A 78 -2.05 5.42 -18.87
C ASN A 78 -2.26 5.53 -17.34
N LEU A 79 -3.32 6.21 -16.88
CA LEU A 79 -3.67 6.26 -15.46
C LEU A 79 -4.44 5.02 -14.97
N SER A 80 -4.94 4.17 -15.86
CA SER A 80 -5.84 3.03 -15.51
C SER A 80 -5.25 2.09 -14.46
N THR A 81 -3.97 1.71 -14.59
CA THR A 81 -3.29 0.86 -13.61
C THR A 81 -3.19 1.54 -12.26
N GLY A 82 -2.91 2.84 -12.24
CA GLY A 82 -2.86 3.63 -11.00
C GLY A 82 -4.22 3.81 -10.34
N ALA A 83 -5.31 3.90 -11.11
CA ALA A 83 -6.67 3.85 -10.60
C ALA A 83 -6.93 2.50 -9.89
N ALA A 84 -6.68 1.39 -10.57
CA ALA A 84 -6.85 0.06 -9.98
C ALA A 84 -5.99 -0.13 -8.72
N TYR A 85 -4.75 0.37 -8.74
CA TYR A 85 -3.83 0.34 -7.60
C TYR A 85 -4.39 1.10 -6.39
N ALA A 86 -4.88 2.34 -6.58
CA ALA A 86 -5.48 3.11 -5.50
C ALA A 86 -6.80 2.49 -5.02
N LEU A 87 -7.63 1.98 -5.93
CA LEU A 87 -8.92 1.38 -5.60
C LEU A 87 -8.69 0.14 -4.74
N LEU A 88 -7.90 -0.82 -5.21
CA LEU A 88 -7.63 -2.05 -4.48
C LEU A 88 -6.72 -1.84 -3.26
N GLY A 89 -5.87 -0.81 -3.25
CA GLY A 89 -5.09 -0.41 -2.08
C GLY A 89 -5.85 0.39 -1.03
N ALA A 90 -7.11 0.75 -1.31
CA ALA A 90 -7.94 1.64 -0.49
C ALA A 90 -7.25 2.98 -0.17
N MET A 91 -6.75 3.65 -1.21
CA MET A 91 -6.00 4.90 -1.13
C MET A 91 -6.83 6.05 -1.73
N PRO A 92 -7.08 7.14 -0.98
CA PRO A 92 -7.84 8.26 -1.50
C PRO A 92 -7.06 8.98 -2.60
N MET A 93 -7.68 9.17 -3.77
CA MET A 93 -7.05 9.80 -4.92
C MET A 93 -8.09 10.54 -5.78
N VAL A 94 -7.71 11.66 -6.39
CA VAL A 94 -8.51 12.33 -7.42
C VAL A 94 -7.69 12.42 -8.72
N MET A 95 -8.28 11.93 -9.80
CA MET A 95 -7.67 11.86 -11.13
C MET A 95 -8.38 12.87 -12.03
N ILE A 96 -7.62 13.78 -12.62
CA ILE A 96 -8.14 14.82 -13.50
C ILE A 96 -7.63 14.55 -14.91
N THR A 97 -8.53 14.34 -15.86
CA THR A 97 -8.17 14.17 -17.27
C THR A 97 -8.69 15.31 -18.14
N GLY A 98 -7.92 15.72 -19.14
CA GLY A 98 -8.42 16.57 -20.22
C GLY A 98 -9.36 15.82 -21.16
N GLN A 99 -10.14 16.56 -21.95
CA GLN A 99 -10.92 16.04 -23.06
C GLN A 99 -11.09 17.11 -24.15
N LYS A 100 -11.38 16.69 -25.39
CA LYS A 100 -11.76 17.63 -26.44
C LYS A 100 -13.02 18.39 -26.09
N GLY A 101 -13.13 19.61 -26.64
CA GLY A 101 -14.27 20.46 -26.37
C GLY A 101 -15.60 19.82 -26.75
N ILE A 102 -16.63 20.01 -25.91
CA ILE A 102 -17.98 19.49 -26.13
C ILE A 102 -18.63 20.19 -27.33
N LEU A 103 -18.53 21.52 -27.41
CA LEU A 103 -19.26 22.34 -28.40
C LEU A 103 -18.36 22.79 -29.56
N SER A 104 -17.05 22.81 -29.33
CA SER A 104 -16.09 23.47 -30.22
C SER A 104 -15.10 22.54 -30.92
N SER A 105 -15.22 21.21 -30.74
CA SER A 105 -14.28 20.25 -31.33
C SER A 105 -14.27 20.28 -32.87
N ARG A 106 -13.12 20.67 -33.43
CA ARG A 106 -12.85 20.69 -34.88
C ARG A 106 -12.04 19.50 -35.38
N GLN A 107 -11.64 18.59 -34.48
CA GLN A 107 -10.70 17.50 -34.77
C GLN A 107 -11.38 16.11 -34.92
N ALA A 108 -12.71 16.10 -35.10
CA ALA A 108 -13.51 14.89 -35.24
C ALA A 108 -13.26 13.88 -34.08
N ARG A 109 -12.78 12.67 -34.38
CA ARG A 109 -12.52 11.60 -33.39
C ARG A 109 -11.04 11.46 -32.99
N PHE A 110 -10.19 12.42 -33.35
CA PHE A 110 -8.77 12.36 -33.03
C PHE A 110 -8.56 12.27 -31.51
N GLN A 111 -7.98 11.15 -31.05
CA GLN A 111 -7.75 10.82 -29.63
C GLN A 111 -8.99 10.73 -28.72
N VAL A 112 -10.20 10.79 -29.29
CA VAL A 112 -11.43 10.68 -28.50
C VAL A 112 -11.66 9.22 -28.10
N VAL A 113 -11.58 8.97 -26.80
CA VAL A 113 -11.93 7.72 -26.13
C VAL A 113 -12.93 8.03 -25.04
N ASP A 114 -13.88 7.14 -24.77
CA ASP A 114 -14.77 7.25 -23.62
C ASP A 114 -13.99 6.93 -22.32
N VAL A 115 -13.26 7.93 -21.83
CA VAL A 115 -12.42 7.81 -20.62
C VAL A 115 -13.30 7.56 -19.40
N VAL A 116 -14.45 8.23 -19.30
CA VAL A 116 -15.37 8.06 -18.17
C VAL A 116 -15.85 6.60 -18.06
N ALA A 117 -16.29 6.00 -19.17
CA ALA A 117 -16.69 4.59 -19.17
C ALA A 117 -15.51 3.66 -18.84
N SER A 118 -14.31 3.98 -19.33
CA SER A 118 -13.09 3.20 -19.09
C SER A 118 -12.63 3.26 -17.62
N MET A 119 -12.84 4.39 -16.94
CA MET A 119 -12.44 4.60 -15.54
C MET A 119 -13.51 4.16 -14.54
N LYS A 120 -14.77 4.05 -14.94
CA LYS A 120 -15.87 3.66 -14.06
C LYS A 120 -15.65 2.37 -13.27
N PRO A 121 -15.11 1.26 -13.82
CA PRO A 121 -14.85 0.05 -13.03
C PRO A 121 -13.60 0.16 -12.14
N LEU A 122 -12.77 1.19 -12.34
CA LEU A 122 -11.49 1.38 -11.65
C LEU A 122 -11.55 2.50 -10.60
N THR A 123 -12.71 3.14 -10.43
CA THR A 123 -12.91 4.30 -9.55
C THR A 123 -14.22 4.21 -8.77
N LYS A 124 -14.30 4.90 -7.64
CA LYS A 124 -15.55 5.05 -6.87
C LYS A 124 -16.56 5.94 -7.58
N LEU A 125 -16.06 6.87 -8.41
CA LEU A 125 -16.84 7.81 -9.21
C LEU A 125 -16.00 8.18 -10.44
N ALA A 126 -16.63 8.21 -11.61
CA ALA A 126 -16.06 8.79 -12.84
C ALA A 126 -17.11 9.71 -13.47
N ARG A 127 -16.76 10.98 -13.70
CA ARG A 127 -17.68 11.97 -14.31
C ARG A 127 -16.98 12.99 -15.19
N GLN A 128 -17.64 13.38 -16.27
CA GLN A 128 -17.28 14.55 -17.07
C GLN A 128 -17.93 15.82 -16.50
N ILE A 129 -17.17 16.90 -16.42
CA ILE A 129 -17.63 18.24 -16.07
C ILE A 129 -18.13 18.91 -17.35
N VAL A 130 -19.43 19.20 -17.41
CA VAL A 130 -20.09 19.74 -18.62
C VAL A 130 -20.40 21.24 -18.53
N SER A 131 -20.07 21.88 -17.41
CA SER A 131 -20.33 23.31 -17.16
C SER A 131 -19.40 23.83 -16.05
N PRO A 132 -18.83 25.05 -16.19
CA PRO A 132 -17.96 25.63 -15.17
C PRO A 132 -18.64 25.82 -13.80
N GLN A 133 -19.95 26.11 -13.80
CA GLN A 133 -20.70 26.39 -12.57
C GLN A 133 -20.85 25.16 -11.66
N MET A 134 -20.66 23.95 -12.21
CA MET A 134 -20.71 22.70 -11.45
C MET A 134 -19.38 22.35 -10.77
N ILE A 135 -18.28 23.02 -11.13
CA ILE A 135 -16.94 22.66 -10.64
C ILE A 135 -16.85 22.63 -9.11
N PRO A 136 -17.30 23.66 -8.36
CA PRO A 136 -17.17 23.64 -6.90
C PRO A 136 -17.88 22.46 -6.23
N THR A 137 -19.07 22.09 -6.71
CA THR A 137 -19.85 20.98 -6.14
C THR A 137 -19.29 19.63 -6.54
N MET A 138 -18.85 19.47 -7.81
CA MET A 138 -18.24 18.23 -8.29
C MET A 138 -16.90 17.94 -7.64
N VAL A 139 -16.06 18.96 -7.42
CA VAL A 139 -14.78 18.81 -6.70
C VAL A 139 -15.03 18.43 -5.24
N ARG A 140 -15.92 19.13 -4.53
CA ARG A 140 -16.27 18.79 -3.13
C ARG A 140 -16.74 17.35 -3.01
N GLU A 141 -17.63 16.93 -3.91
CA GLU A 141 -18.17 15.57 -3.90
C GLU A 141 -17.11 14.53 -4.26
N ALA A 142 -16.22 14.82 -5.21
CA ALA A 142 -15.11 13.94 -5.56
C ALA A 142 -14.18 13.69 -4.37
N PHE A 143 -13.80 14.74 -3.63
CA PHE A 143 -12.95 14.60 -2.44
C PHE A 143 -13.66 13.86 -1.32
N ARG A 144 -14.95 14.15 -1.08
CA ARG A 144 -15.77 13.42 -0.10
C ARG A 144 -15.82 11.92 -0.40
N ILE A 145 -16.14 11.54 -1.65
CA ILE A 145 -16.23 10.14 -2.07
C ILE A 145 -14.85 9.46 -2.03
N ALA A 146 -13.78 10.14 -2.43
CA ALA A 146 -12.44 9.58 -2.40
C ALA A 146 -12.00 9.20 -0.97
N GLN A 147 -12.42 9.99 0.04
CA GLN A 147 -12.09 9.79 1.45
C GLN A 147 -13.03 8.83 2.19
N GLU A 148 -14.29 8.70 1.75
CA GLU A 148 -15.29 7.84 2.38
C GLU A 148 -14.79 6.39 2.48
N GLU A 149 -14.98 5.74 3.64
CA GLU A 149 -14.56 4.36 3.82
C GLU A 149 -15.41 3.43 2.95
N ARG A 150 -14.82 2.50 2.20
CA ARG A 150 -13.39 2.28 1.91
C ARG A 150 -12.83 3.35 0.94
N PRO A 151 -11.71 4.04 1.24
CA PRO A 151 -11.18 5.11 0.39
C PRO A 151 -10.78 4.59 -0.98
N GLY A 152 -10.73 5.47 -1.98
CA GLY A 152 -10.36 5.07 -3.32
C GLY A 152 -10.29 6.23 -4.30
N PRO A 153 -9.99 5.94 -5.57
CA PRO A 153 -9.84 6.95 -6.58
C PRO A 153 -11.19 7.43 -7.12
N VAL A 154 -11.23 8.71 -7.46
CA VAL A 154 -12.31 9.36 -8.20
C VAL A 154 -11.73 9.98 -9.45
N HIS A 155 -12.46 9.92 -10.57
CA HIS A 155 -12.09 10.51 -11.84
C HIS A 155 -13.02 11.67 -12.21
N LEU A 156 -12.41 12.80 -12.55
CA LEU A 156 -13.06 13.97 -13.13
C LEU A 156 -12.44 14.25 -14.50
N GLU A 157 -13.26 14.26 -15.55
CA GLU A 157 -12.85 14.66 -16.88
C GLU A 157 -13.28 16.11 -17.14
N LEU A 158 -12.33 16.98 -17.51
CA LEU A 158 -12.57 18.38 -17.83
C LEU A 158 -12.27 18.64 -19.31
N PRO A 159 -13.30 18.85 -20.14
CA PRO A 159 -13.12 19.29 -21.52
C PRO A 159 -12.44 20.66 -21.64
N GLU A 160 -11.62 20.84 -22.66
CA GLU A 160 -10.82 22.06 -22.88
C GLU A 160 -11.68 23.33 -23.05
N ASP A 161 -12.86 23.22 -23.67
CA ASP A 161 -13.75 24.37 -23.87
C ASP A 161 -14.46 24.77 -22.57
N ILE A 162 -14.84 23.80 -21.73
CA ILE A 162 -15.33 24.05 -20.38
C ILE A 162 -14.23 24.63 -19.48
N ALA A 163 -12.98 24.19 -19.64
CA ALA A 163 -11.83 24.74 -18.92
C ALA A 163 -11.57 26.21 -19.27
N ALA A 164 -11.80 26.60 -20.54
CA ALA A 164 -11.61 27.94 -21.06
C ALA A 164 -12.83 28.86 -20.89
N GLU A 165 -14.02 28.31 -20.66
CA GLU A 165 -15.27 29.06 -20.56
C GLU A 165 -15.25 30.02 -19.35
N GLU A 166 -15.69 31.26 -19.59
CA GLU A 166 -15.93 32.26 -18.54
C GLU A 166 -17.34 32.14 -17.99
N CYS A 167 -17.47 32.21 -16.67
CA CYS A 167 -18.75 32.19 -15.99
C CYS A 167 -18.86 33.27 -14.91
N GLU A 168 -20.08 33.53 -14.46
CA GLU A 168 -20.32 34.33 -13.26
C GLU A 168 -19.64 33.71 -12.04
N PRO A 169 -19.15 34.51 -11.08
CA PRO A 169 -18.51 33.99 -9.88
C PRO A 169 -19.40 32.99 -9.14
N VAL A 170 -18.87 31.79 -8.88
CA VAL A 170 -19.54 30.73 -8.11
C VAL A 170 -18.82 30.55 -6.78
N ALA A 171 -19.59 30.47 -5.70
CA ALA A 171 -19.03 30.23 -4.37
C ALA A 171 -18.43 28.83 -4.27
N LEU A 172 -17.26 28.73 -3.64
CA LEU A 172 -16.65 27.44 -3.31
C LEU A 172 -17.46 26.74 -2.21
N ILE A 173 -17.48 25.41 -2.25
CA ILE A 173 -18.15 24.60 -1.22
C ILE A 173 -17.12 24.22 -0.16
N ALA A 174 -17.31 24.69 1.07
CA ALA A 174 -16.38 24.40 2.16
C ALA A 174 -16.32 22.89 2.48
N PRO A 175 -15.12 22.32 2.73
CA PRO A 175 -15.01 21.00 3.30
C PRO A 175 -15.68 20.97 4.68
N HIS A 176 -16.24 19.81 5.05
CA HIS A 176 -16.79 19.57 6.37
C HIS A 176 -16.20 18.28 6.94
N GLN A 177 -16.12 18.22 8.26
CA GLN A 177 -15.65 17.03 8.96
C GLN A 177 -16.71 15.93 8.92
N LEU A 178 -16.28 14.70 8.61
CA LEU A 178 -17.11 13.51 8.66
C LEU A 178 -16.81 12.74 9.95
N GLU A 179 -17.79 12.70 10.84
CA GLU A 179 -17.74 11.84 12.04
C GLU A 179 -18.24 10.44 11.68
N LEU A 180 -17.44 9.42 12.02
CA LEU A 180 -17.83 8.03 11.81
C LEU A 180 -18.67 7.51 12.98
N PRO A 181 -19.69 6.68 12.73
CA PRO A 181 -20.46 6.06 13.78
C PRO A 181 -19.58 5.10 14.60
N ILE A 182 -19.85 5.00 15.90
CA ILE A 182 -19.23 3.99 16.78
C ILE A 182 -20.10 2.72 16.77
N ALA A 183 -19.48 1.55 16.90
CA ALA A 183 -20.21 0.29 16.99
C ALA A 183 -21.23 0.29 18.15
N SER A 184 -22.41 -0.30 17.92
CA SER A 184 -23.46 -0.37 18.94
C SER A 184 -23.06 -1.24 20.14
N ASP A 185 -23.57 -0.90 21.33
CA ASP A 185 -23.33 -1.67 22.56
C ASP A 185 -23.68 -3.16 22.39
N ALA A 186 -24.79 -3.48 21.72
CA ALA A 186 -25.17 -4.87 21.47
C ALA A 186 -24.14 -5.63 20.61
N ALA A 187 -23.51 -4.98 19.64
CA ALA A 187 -22.44 -5.59 18.84
C ALA A 187 -21.16 -5.78 19.68
N LEU A 188 -20.81 -4.76 20.47
CA LEU A 188 -19.67 -4.82 21.39
C LEU A 188 -19.82 -5.91 22.44
N ASP A 189 -21.01 -6.08 23.03
CA ASP A 189 -21.29 -7.10 24.04
C ASP A 189 -21.23 -8.52 23.44
N ARG A 190 -21.75 -8.72 22.22
CA ARG A 190 -21.64 -10.00 21.50
C ARG A 190 -20.18 -10.36 21.21
N ALA A 191 -19.41 -9.41 20.67
CA ALA A 191 -17.99 -9.60 20.41
C ALA A 191 -17.22 -9.89 21.72
N ALA A 192 -17.50 -9.14 22.78
CA ALA A 192 -16.87 -9.34 24.07
C ALA A 192 -17.16 -10.73 24.66
N GLY A 193 -18.40 -11.21 24.53
CA GLY A 193 -18.78 -12.56 24.95
C GLY A 193 -17.98 -13.66 24.25
N LEU A 194 -17.79 -13.55 22.93
CA LEU A 194 -16.95 -14.50 22.17
C LEU A 194 -15.49 -14.44 22.61
N ILE A 195 -14.93 -13.24 22.81
CA ILE A 195 -13.53 -13.06 23.21
C ILE A 195 -13.27 -13.59 24.63
N ILE A 196 -14.18 -13.37 25.57
CA ILE A 196 -14.07 -13.88 26.95
C ILE A 196 -14.15 -15.42 26.98
N ALA A 197 -14.95 -16.02 26.12
CA ALA A 197 -15.11 -17.48 26.05
C ALA A 197 -13.94 -18.19 25.33
N ALA A 198 -13.09 -17.45 24.61
CA ALA A 198 -12.00 -18.04 23.83
C ALA A 198 -10.91 -18.65 24.73
N LYS A 199 -10.42 -19.83 24.33
CA LYS A 199 -9.29 -20.51 24.98
C LYS A 199 -7.95 -20.10 24.38
N ARG A 200 -7.92 -19.74 23.09
CA ARG A 200 -6.72 -19.38 22.33
C ARG A 200 -7.03 -18.22 21.37
N PRO A 201 -7.36 -17.02 21.90
CA PRO A 201 -7.65 -15.86 21.07
C PRO A 201 -6.39 -15.37 20.35
N LEU A 202 -6.56 -14.90 19.12
CA LEU A 202 -5.49 -14.33 18.30
C LEU A 202 -5.98 -13.07 17.57
N LEU A 203 -5.18 -12.02 17.58
CA LEU A 203 -5.47 -10.79 16.83
C LEU A 203 -4.84 -10.83 15.43
N MET A 204 -5.57 -10.34 14.44
CA MET A 204 -5.08 -10.15 13.09
C MET A 204 -5.25 -8.69 12.66
N LEU A 205 -4.15 -8.03 12.30
CA LEU A 205 -4.18 -6.65 11.81
C LEU A 205 -4.09 -6.62 10.28
N GLY A 206 -5.14 -6.12 9.63
CA GLY A 206 -5.23 -5.96 8.18
C GLY A 206 -4.81 -4.57 7.68
N ALA A 207 -4.99 -4.31 6.40
CA ALA A 207 -4.58 -3.06 5.75
C ALA A 207 -5.16 -1.80 6.43
N ALA A 208 -6.45 -1.78 6.78
CA ALA A 208 -7.10 -0.62 7.37
C ALA A 208 -6.71 -0.38 8.85
N ALA A 209 -5.99 -1.32 9.47
CA ALA A 209 -5.40 -1.12 10.79
C ALA A 209 -4.25 -0.08 10.74
N SER A 210 -3.63 0.13 9.57
CA SER A 210 -2.51 1.07 9.37
C SER A 210 -2.94 2.52 9.13
N ARG A 211 -4.24 2.84 9.21
CA ARG A 211 -4.74 4.21 9.02
C ARG A 211 -4.16 5.12 10.11
N PRO A 212 -3.60 6.29 9.78
CA PRO A 212 -2.99 7.18 10.78
C PRO A 212 -3.88 7.45 12.00
N ARG A 213 -5.20 7.59 11.80
CA ARG A 213 -6.18 7.85 12.85
C ARG A 213 -6.38 6.72 13.88
N SER A 214 -6.13 5.46 13.54
CA SER A 214 -6.50 4.32 14.39
C SER A 214 -5.31 3.62 15.06
N THR A 215 -4.08 3.86 14.59
CA THR A 215 -2.87 3.15 15.07
C THR A 215 -2.67 3.21 16.58
N SER A 216 -2.88 4.38 17.21
CA SER A 216 -2.72 4.54 18.66
C SER A 216 -3.75 3.71 19.45
N ASP A 217 -5.02 3.78 19.08
CA ASP A 217 -6.09 3.07 19.78
C ASP A 217 -5.97 1.55 19.61
N ILE A 218 -5.54 1.09 18.44
CA ILE A 218 -5.26 -0.33 18.19
C ILE A 218 -4.10 -0.81 19.07
N ALA A 219 -3.03 -0.02 19.19
CA ALA A 219 -1.91 -0.35 20.09
C ALA A 219 -2.37 -0.44 21.55
N GLN A 220 -3.20 0.50 22.01
CA GLN A 220 -3.78 0.45 23.36
C GLN A 220 -4.68 -0.76 23.56
N PHE A 221 -5.49 -1.12 22.57
CA PHE A 221 -6.31 -2.34 22.62
C PHE A 221 -5.46 -3.60 22.81
N VAL A 222 -4.37 -3.73 22.05
CA VAL A 222 -3.43 -4.86 22.18
C VAL A 222 -2.79 -4.90 23.56
N ILE A 223 -2.34 -3.76 24.08
CA ILE A 223 -1.71 -3.67 25.41
C ILE A 223 -2.69 -4.03 26.52
N ARG A 224 -3.92 -3.50 26.47
CA ARG A 224 -4.95 -3.71 27.51
C ARG A 224 -5.50 -5.13 27.52
N THR A 225 -5.62 -5.75 26.35
CA THR A 225 -6.14 -7.12 26.24
C THR A 225 -5.08 -8.18 26.43
N GLY A 226 -3.81 -7.87 26.13
CA GLY A 226 -2.70 -8.82 26.23
C GLY A 226 -2.74 -9.95 25.21
N ILE A 227 -3.63 -9.90 24.21
CA ILE A 227 -3.80 -10.94 23.20
C ILE A 227 -2.64 -10.86 22.18
N PRO A 228 -1.95 -11.97 21.86
CA PRO A 228 -0.92 -11.98 20.84
C PRO A 228 -1.52 -11.66 19.47
N PHE A 229 -0.71 -11.09 18.58
CA PHE A 229 -1.17 -10.64 17.28
C PHE A 229 -0.22 -11.02 16.15
N PHE A 230 -0.79 -11.25 14.98
CA PHE A 230 -0.09 -11.29 13.71
C PHE A 230 -0.65 -10.22 12.77
N THR A 231 0.04 -9.97 11.67
CA THR A 231 -0.43 -9.02 10.65
C THR A 231 -0.62 -9.70 9.32
N THR A 232 -1.50 -9.14 8.48
CA THR A 232 -1.37 -9.32 7.04
C THR A 232 -0.09 -8.63 6.56
N GLN A 233 0.24 -8.77 5.28
CA GLN A 233 1.36 -8.03 4.71
C GLN A 233 1.13 -6.51 4.84
N MET A 234 -0.09 -6.01 4.58
CA MET A 234 -0.37 -4.57 4.57
C MET A 234 -0.66 -3.98 5.96
N GLY A 235 -0.98 -4.79 6.96
CA GLY A 235 -1.20 -4.34 8.35
C GLY A 235 0.07 -4.17 9.19
N LYS A 236 1.25 -4.41 8.61
CA LYS A 236 2.54 -4.36 9.32
C LYS A 236 2.80 -2.99 9.98
N GLY A 237 3.33 -3.04 11.19
CA GLY A 237 3.79 -1.85 11.94
C GLY A 237 2.69 -1.09 12.65
N THR A 238 1.42 -1.48 12.49
CA THR A 238 0.27 -0.85 13.16
C THR A 238 0.47 -0.71 14.66
N VAL A 239 0.95 -1.77 15.31
CA VAL A 239 1.30 -1.75 16.73
C VAL A 239 2.80 -1.47 16.86
N PRO A 240 3.19 -0.44 17.65
CA PRO A 240 4.60 -0.17 17.91
C PRO A 240 5.35 -1.37 18.48
N GLY A 241 6.66 -1.45 18.20
CA GLY A 241 7.51 -2.50 18.77
C GLY A 241 7.57 -2.45 20.30
N GLY A 242 7.99 -3.57 20.92
CA GLY A 242 8.22 -3.67 22.38
C GLY A 242 7.07 -4.23 23.20
N THR A 243 5.96 -4.62 22.58
CA THR A 243 4.85 -5.30 23.27
C THR A 243 5.13 -6.77 23.59
N GLU A 244 6.13 -7.37 22.94
CA GLU A 244 6.42 -8.82 22.97
C GLU A 244 5.23 -9.74 22.58
N LEU A 245 4.14 -9.18 22.03
CA LEU A 245 2.93 -9.89 21.61
C LEU A 245 2.88 -10.23 20.10
N TYR A 246 3.84 -9.73 19.31
CA TYR A 246 3.90 -9.96 17.87
C TYR A 246 4.35 -11.39 17.55
N MET A 247 3.53 -12.13 16.81
CA MET A 247 3.74 -13.54 16.41
C MET A 247 4.36 -13.70 15.03
N GLY A 248 4.30 -12.67 14.16
CA GLY A 248 4.76 -12.76 12.78
C GLY A 248 3.81 -12.09 11.78
N THR A 249 4.08 -12.27 10.49
CA THR A 249 3.26 -11.77 9.40
C THR A 249 2.84 -12.91 8.49
N ALA A 250 1.54 -13.01 8.21
CA ALA A 250 1.00 -13.95 7.23
C ALA A 250 1.29 -13.43 5.81
N ALA A 251 2.40 -13.89 5.21
CA ALA A 251 2.72 -13.64 3.82
C ALA A 251 2.06 -14.65 2.86
N LEU A 252 1.77 -15.85 3.37
CA LEU A 252 1.07 -16.92 2.69
C LEU A 252 -0.30 -17.16 3.35
N SER A 253 -1.15 -17.96 2.70
CA SER A 253 -2.51 -18.23 3.18
C SER A 253 -2.58 -19.42 4.14
N GLU A 254 -1.57 -20.27 4.14
CA GLU A 254 -1.48 -21.48 4.97
C GLU A 254 -0.01 -21.92 5.11
N ARG A 255 0.24 -22.80 6.09
CA ARG A 255 1.49 -23.56 6.30
C ARG A 255 2.76 -22.77 6.60
N ASP A 256 2.79 -21.43 6.51
CA ASP A 256 3.95 -20.64 6.96
C ASP A 256 4.09 -20.72 8.49
N TYR A 257 5.28 -20.45 9.05
CA TYR A 257 5.55 -20.63 10.48
C TYR A 257 4.52 -19.95 11.39
N VAL A 258 4.08 -18.73 11.03
CA VAL A 258 3.03 -18.00 11.76
C VAL A 258 1.69 -18.73 11.78
N HIS A 259 1.40 -19.57 10.77
CA HIS A 259 0.19 -20.39 10.73
C HIS A 259 0.14 -21.42 11.85
N GLU A 260 1.25 -21.72 12.52
CA GLU A 260 1.20 -22.55 13.74
C GLU A 260 0.31 -21.94 14.82
N ALA A 261 0.37 -20.62 15.00
CA ALA A 261 -0.51 -19.92 15.92
C ALA A 261 -1.93 -19.78 15.36
N ILE A 262 -2.06 -19.54 14.06
CA ILE A 262 -3.36 -19.34 13.39
C ILE A 262 -4.19 -20.64 13.42
N GLU A 263 -3.58 -21.78 13.10
CA GLU A 263 -4.24 -23.09 13.08
C GLU A 263 -4.67 -23.55 14.48
N GLN A 264 -3.95 -23.13 15.52
CA GLN A 264 -4.32 -23.44 16.90
C GLN A 264 -5.36 -22.48 17.49
N ALA A 265 -5.56 -21.29 16.90
CA ALA A 265 -6.54 -20.33 17.42
C ALA A 265 -7.96 -20.90 17.35
N ASP A 266 -8.75 -20.69 18.40
CA ASP A 266 -10.20 -20.99 18.40
C ASP A 266 -11.04 -19.73 18.11
N LEU A 267 -10.44 -18.55 18.25
CA LEU A 267 -11.01 -17.26 17.89
C LEU A 267 -9.95 -16.36 17.25
N ILE A 268 -10.24 -15.82 16.07
CA ILE A 268 -9.45 -14.76 15.43
C ILE A 268 -10.26 -13.46 15.43
N ILE A 269 -9.70 -12.40 16.01
CA ILE A 269 -10.27 -11.06 15.94
C ILE A 269 -9.53 -10.28 14.85
N THR A 270 -10.20 -10.09 13.71
CA THR A 270 -9.62 -9.35 12.57
C THR A 270 -9.93 -7.87 12.69
N ILE A 271 -8.91 -7.02 12.65
CA ILE A 271 -9.04 -5.57 12.75
C ILE A 271 -8.60 -4.95 11.42
N GLY A 272 -9.53 -4.26 10.76
CA GLY A 272 -9.28 -3.55 9.51
C GLY A 272 -8.92 -4.46 8.33
N HIS A 273 -9.46 -5.67 8.29
CA HIS A 273 -9.23 -6.64 7.22
C HIS A 273 -10.21 -6.44 6.05
N ASP A 274 -9.74 -6.75 4.85
CA ASP A 274 -10.51 -6.76 3.61
C ASP A 274 -10.09 -7.97 2.77
N THR A 275 -11.03 -8.63 2.11
CA THR A 275 -10.80 -9.85 1.30
C THR A 275 -10.06 -9.58 -0.01
N ILE A 276 -9.85 -8.31 -0.38
CA ILE A 276 -8.95 -7.89 -1.46
C ILE A 276 -7.50 -8.25 -1.13
N GLU A 277 -7.11 -8.24 0.15
CA GLU A 277 -5.83 -8.81 0.53
C GLU A 277 -5.87 -10.32 0.32
N LYS A 278 -4.81 -10.89 -0.26
CA LYS A 278 -4.65 -12.35 -0.30
C LYS A 278 -4.95 -12.93 1.10
N PRO A 279 -5.89 -13.90 1.22
CA PRO A 279 -6.35 -14.36 2.52
C PRO A 279 -5.18 -14.78 3.42
N PRO A 280 -5.05 -14.21 4.62
CA PRO A 280 -3.99 -14.55 5.55
C PRO A 280 -4.21 -15.92 6.21
N PHE A 281 -5.46 -16.39 6.24
CA PHE A 281 -5.90 -17.72 6.62
C PHE A 281 -7.17 -18.08 5.85
N ILE A 282 -7.54 -19.36 5.85
CA ILE A 282 -8.74 -19.86 5.16
C ILE A 282 -9.70 -20.38 6.22
N MET A 283 -10.92 -19.83 6.26
CA MET A 283 -11.98 -20.36 7.13
C MET A 283 -12.53 -21.67 6.58
N GLY A 284 -12.81 -22.62 7.46
CA GLY A 284 -13.31 -23.95 7.10
C GLY A 284 -13.98 -24.66 8.28
N LYS A 285 -14.45 -25.88 8.04
CA LYS A 285 -15.08 -26.71 9.08
C LYS A 285 -14.06 -27.04 10.17
N GLY A 286 -14.37 -26.67 11.42
CA GLY A 286 -13.45 -26.85 12.56
C GLY A 286 -12.36 -25.78 12.66
N GLY A 287 -12.39 -24.75 11.81
CA GLY A 287 -11.53 -23.57 11.94
C GLY A 287 -12.00 -22.62 13.06
N PRO A 288 -11.24 -21.54 13.31
CA PRO A 288 -11.56 -20.56 14.35
C PRO A 288 -12.88 -19.84 14.07
N ASN A 289 -13.58 -19.47 15.14
CA ASN A 289 -14.56 -18.40 15.04
C ASN A 289 -13.85 -17.08 14.71
N VAL A 290 -14.54 -16.16 14.06
CA VAL A 290 -13.99 -14.88 13.62
C VAL A 290 -14.88 -13.72 14.07
N VAL A 291 -14.25 -12.73 14.72
CA VAL A 291 -14.85 -11.42 15.01
C VAL A 291 -14.23 -10.41 14.05
N HIS A 292 -15.07 -9.77 13.23
CA HIS A 292 -14.64 -8.73 12.31
C HIS A 292 -14.80 -7.34 12.92
N VAL A 293 -13.71 -6.59 13.04
CA VAL A 293 -13.71 -5.19 13.44
C VAL A 293 -13.29 -4.34 12.24
N GLY A 294 -14.17 -3.47 11.76
CA GLY A 294 -13.94 -2.75 10.51
C GLY A 294 -14.78 -1.47 10.38
N TYR A 295 -14.39 -0.62 9.43
CA TYR A 295 -15.17 0.57 9.06
C TYR A 295 -16.43 0.22 8.26
N GLN A 296 -16.41 -0.92 7.56
CA GLN A 296 -17.51 -1.45 6.78
C GLN A 296 -17.77 -2.90 7.19
N PRO A 297 -18.99 -3.44 6.98
CA PRO A 297 -19.28 -4.86 7.14
C PRO A 297 -18.33 -5.75 6.33
N ALA A 298 -18.10 -6.97 6.80
CA ALA A 298 -17.27 -7.93 6.08
C ALA A 298 -17.93 -8.31 4.74
N THR A 299 -17.10 -8.48 3.71
CA THR A 299 -17.53 -9.15 2.49
C THR A 299 -17.50 -10.66 2.74
N VAL A 300 -18.67 -11.29 2.76
CA VAL A 300 -18.79 -12.74 2.99
C VAL A 300 -18.38 -13.49 1.73
N GLU A 301 -17.36 -14.33 1.89
CA GLU A 301 -16.76 -15.15 0.82
C GLU A 301 -16.62 -16.60 1.29
N GLN A 302 -16.35 -17.54 0.37
CA GLN A 302 -16.15 -18.95 0.71
C GLN A 302 -15.00 -19.19 1.71
N VAL A 303 -14.06 -18.26 1.80
CA VAL A 303 -12.86 -18.34 2.64
C VAL A 303 -12.90 -17.39 3.84
N TYR A 304 -13.91 -16.52 3.94
CA TYR A 304 -14.03 -15.53 5.00
C TYR A 304 -15.50 -15.20 5.32
N PHE A 305 -15.98 -15.66 6.47
CA PHE A 305 -17.37 -15.57 6.91
C PHE A 305 -17.46 -15.38 8.44
N PRO A 306 -17.27 -14.14 8.95
CA PRO A 306 -17.25 -13.85 10.39
C PRO A 306 -18.55 -14.21 11.14
N GLN A 307 -18.43 -14.64 12.40
CA GLN A 307 -19.56 -14.96 13.29
C GLN A 307 -20.09 -13.72 14.03
N SER A 308 -19.28 -12.67 14.14
CA SER A 308 -19.65 -11.41 14.77
C SER A 308 -18.94 -10.24 14.12
N GLU A 309 -19.58 -9.08 14.14
CA GLU A 309 -19.06 -7.85 13.54
C GLU A 309 -19.18 -6.66 14.50
N VAL A 310 -18.12 -5.85 14.55
CA VAL A 310 -18.01 -4.58 15.26
C VAL A 310 -17.71 -3.51 14.21
N ILE A 311 -18.78 -2.91 13.66
CA ILE A 311 -18.69 -1.97 12.54
C ILE A 311 -18.82 -0.52 13.02
N GLY A 312 -17.84 0.30 12.67
CA GLY A 312 -17.80 1.71 13.01
C GLY A 312 -16.38 2.28 12.96
N ASP A 313 -16.17 3.44 13.59
CA ASP A 313 -14.81 3.93 13.80
C ASP A 313 -14.02 2.95 14.67
N ILE A 314 -12.96 2.36 14.09
CA ILE A 314 -12.16 1.32 14.72
C ILE A 314 -11.60 1.78 16.06
N GLY A 315 -11.09 3.02 16.16
CA GLY A 315 -10.40 3.49 17.37
C GLY A 315 -11.34 3.54 18.59
N PRO A 316 -12.38 4.40 18.56
CA PRO A 316 -13.40 4.47 19.62
C PRO A 316 -14.11 3.13 19.88
N SER A 317 -14.40 2.34 18.84
CA SER A 317 -15.07 1.04 19.01
C SER A 317 -14.15 0.03 19.74
N LEU A 318 -12.85 -0.02 19.42
CA LEU A 318 -11.91 -0.86 20.13
C LEU A 318 -11.69 -0.40 21.57
N LYS A 319 -11.69 0.91 21.84
CA LYS A 319 -11.64 1.41 23.22
C LYS A 319 -12.83 0.89 24.03
N ALA A 320 -14.05 1.03 23.52
CA ALA A 320 -15.26 0.55 24.17
C ALA A 320 -15.32 -0.98 24.31
N LEU A 321 -14.70 -1.71 23.36
CA LEU A 321 -14.53 -3.15 23.45
C LEU A 321 -13.51 -3.53 24.53
N ALA A 322 -12.35 -2.88 24.59
CA ALA A 322 -11.35 -3.11 25.63
C ALA A 322 -11.90 -2.87 27.04
N ASP A 323 -12.73 -1.83 27.23
CA ASP A 323 -13.38 -1.56 28.52
C ASP A 323 -14.25 -2.73 29.02
N ARG A 324 -14.80 -3.53 28.10
CA ARG A 324 -15.58 -4.73 28.43
C ARG A 324 -14.71 -5.93 28.75
N LEU A 325 -13.51 -5.99 28.20
CA LEU A 325 -12.59 -7.14 28.24
C LEU A 325 -11.53 -7.07 29.35
N GLU A 326 -11.09 -5.87 29.71
CA GLU A 326 -9.98 -5.64 30.63
C GLU A 326 -10.18 -6.39 31.96
N GLY A 327 -9.17 -7.15 32.38
CA GLY A 327 -9.21 -7.98 33.58
C GLY A 327 -10.05 -9.27 33.48
N LYS A 328 -10.64 -9.58 32.32
CA LYS A 328 -11.53 -10.76 32.12
C LYS A 328 -10.99 -11.81 31.15
N LEU A 329 -9.73 -11.70 30.74
CA LEU A 329 -9.13 -12.59 29.74
C LEU A 329 -8.01 -13.46 30.33
N PRO A 330 -8.34 -14.52 31.11
CA PRO A 330 -7.33 -15.38 31.72
C PRO A 330 -6.48 -16.13 30.68
N ASN A 331 -7.03 -16.36 29.48
CA ASN A 331 -6.37 -17.10 28.40
C ASN A 331 -5.78 -16.21 27.30
N ALA A 332 -5.69 -14.88 27.52
CA ALA A 332 -5.27 -13.93 26.49
C ALA A 332 -3.96 -14.35 25.79
N GLN A 333 -3.00 -14.88 26.55
CA GLN A 333 -1.65 -15.21 26.08
C GLN A 333 -1.44 -16.70 25.78
N ALA A 334 -2.50 -17.50 25.63
CA ALA A 334 -2.37 -18.96 25.48
C ALA A 334 -1.46 -19.41 24.32
N LEU A 335 -1.40 -18.62 23.23
CA LEU A 335 -0.57 -18.90 22.05
C LEU A 335 0.84 -18.30 22.12
N LEU A 336 1.16 -17.50 23.14
CA LEU A 336 2.40 -16.72 23.20
C LEU A 336 3.65 -17.60 23.27
N HIS A 337 3.54 -18.82 23.81
CA HIS A 337 4.64 -19.79 23.87
C HIS A 337 5.17 -20.21 22.49
N LEU A 338 4.37 -20.06 21.42
CA LEU A 338 4.79 -20.37 20.04
C LEU A 338 5.71 -19.28 19.47
N ARG A 339 5.70 -18.09 20.06
CA ARG A 339 6.29 -16.87 19.47
C ARG A 339 7.77 -17.02 19.16
N GLU A 340 8.57 -17.39 20.15
CA GLU A 340 10.03 -17.45 20.00
C GLU A 340 10.41 -18.43 18.88
N ARG A 341 9.82 -19.63 18.91
CA ARG A 341 10.02 -20.63 17.85
C ARG A 341 9.64 -20.12 16.46
N ILE A 342 8.51 -19.43 16.32
CA ILE A 342 8.07 -18.87 15.03
C ILE A 342 9.07 -17.82 14.54
N LEU A 343 9.46 -16.89 15.40
CA LEU A 343 10.36 -15.79 15.04
C LEU A 343 11.78 -16.27 14.75
N ASP A 344 12.28 -17.25 15.50
CA ASP A 344 13.60 -17.86 15.29
C ASP A 344 13.67 -18.57 13.94
N ARG A 345 12.62 -19.31 13.56
CA ARG A 345 12.54 -19.95 12.24
C ARG A 345 12.48 -18.93 11.10
N ILE A 346 11.79 -17.80 11.30
CA ILE A 346 11.79 -16.71 10.31
C ILE A 346 13.19 -16.11 10.17
N ALA A 347 13.93 -15.95 11.28
CA ALA A 347 15.28 -15.38 11.29
C ALA A 347 16.38 -16.38 10.88
N ASP A 348 16.05 -17.64 10.66
CA ASP A 348 17.02 -18.68 10.31
C ASP A 348 17.83 -18.29 9.05
N ARG A 349 19.15 -18.47 9.15
CA ARG A 349 20.12 -18.18 8.07
C ARG A 349 20.10 -16.73 7.56
N ALA A 350 19.56 -15.79 8.33
CA ALA A 350 19.51 -14.37 7.95
C ALA A 350 20.88 -13.66 7.94
N THR A 351 21.94 -14.29 8.43
CA THR A 351 23.30 -13.71 8.49
C THR A 351 24.31 -14.46 7.63
N GLU A 352 23.85 -15.32 6.72
CA GLU A 352 24.74 -16.05 5.82
C GLU A 352 25.54 -15.14 4.90
N ASP A 353 26.75 -15.59 4.52
CA ASP A 353 27.66 -14.87 3.64
C ASP A 353 27.30 -15.08 2.15
N ARG A 354 26.03 -14.85 1.83
CA ARG A 354 25.45 -14.96 0.49
C ARG A 354 24.38 -13.89 0.29
N PHE A 355 24.13 -13.50 -0.96
CA PHE A 355 23.04 -12.59 -1.34
C PHE A 355 21.66 -13.28 -1.29
N THR A 356 21.33 -13.97 -0.19
CA THR A 356 19.98 -14.53 0.00
C THR A 356 18.99 -13.42 0.33
N PRO A 357 17.69 -13.57 0.00
CA PRO A 357 16.67 -12.59 0.37
C PRO A 357 16.63 -12.31 1.88
N GLN A 358 16.81 -13.32 2.73
CA GLN A 358 16.86 -13.15 4.18
C GLN A 358 18.02 -12.26 4.61
N ARG A 359 19.22 -12.48 4.03
CA ARG A 359 20.40 -11.66 4.32
C ARG A 359 20.23 -10.22 3.88
N LEU A 360 19.66 -10.00 2.69
CA LEU A 360 19.34 -8.65 2.22
C LEU A 360 18.37 -7.94 3.18
N VAL A 361 17.28 -8.61 3.57
CA VAL A 361 16.30 -8.03 4.50
C VAL A 361 16.90 -7.73 5.87
N HIS A 362 17.77 -8.62 6.38
CA HIS A 362 18.50 -8.43 7.63
C HIS A 362 19.35 -7.16 7.60
N ASP A 363 20.26 -7.05 6.63
CA ASP A 363 21.20 -5.93 6.56
C ASP A 363 20.48 -4.61 6.31
N ILE A 364 19.44 -4.59 5.47
CA ILE A 364 18.60 -3.40 5.26
C ILE A 364 17.91 -2.99 6.57
N ARG A 365 17.41 -3.94 7.36
CA ARG A 365 16.75 -3.62 8.63
C ARG A 365 17.73 -3.01 9.63
N GLU A 366 19.00 -3.42 9.63
CA GLU A 366 20.04 -2.82 10.49
C GLU A 366 20.41 -1.39 10.08
N VAL A 367 20.42 -1.09 8.77
CA VAL A 367 20.72 0.26 8.23
C VAL A 367 19.54 1.21 8.40
N MET A 368 18.31 0.70 8.29
CA MET A 368 17.12 1.55 8.36
C MET A 368 16.75 1.86 9.83
N PRO A 369 16.50 3.12 10.21
CA PRO A 369 15.96 3.46 11.52
C PRO A 369 14.50 3.00 11.67
N HIS A 370 13.95 3.05 12.89
CA HIS A 370 12.58 2.58 13.15
C HIS A 370 11.50 3.34 12.38
N ASP A 371 11.74 4.61 12.08
CA ASP A 371 10.89 5.49 11.28
C ASP A 371 11.28 5.53 9.80
N GLY A 372 12.35 4.82 9.41
CA GLY A 372 12.80 4.70 8.03
C GLY A 372 11.77 3.98 7.17
N ILE A 373 11.54 4.49 5.96
CA ILE A 373 10.45 4.04 5.08
C ILE A 373 11.03 3.22 3.93
N LEU A 374 10.56 1.99 3.77
CA LEU A 374 10.77 1.17 2.59
C LEU A 374 9.53 1.18 1.72
N ALA A 375 9.67 1.50 0.44
CA ALA A 375 8.64 1.24 -0.56
C ALA A 375 9.06 0.06 -1.43
N LEU A 376 8.31 -1.04 -1.32
CA LEU A 376 8.57 -2.24 -2.10
C LEU A 376 7.86 -2.16 -3.43
N ASP A 377 8.57 -2.53 -4.49
CA ASP A 377 7.97 -2.96 -5.72
C ASP A 377 7.46 -4.42 -5.59
N ASN A 378 6.93 -4.99 -6.67
CA ASN A 378 6.44 -6.36 -6.68
C ASN A 378 7.45 -7.32 -7.32
N GLY A 379 7.70 -8.43 -6.66
CA GLY A 379 8.66 -9.45 -7.07
C GLY A 379 8.84 -10.51 -5.97
N MET A 380 9.72 -11.48 -6.21
CA MET A 380 9.92 -12.60 -5.29
C MET A 380 10.44 -12.16 -3.91
N TYR A 381 11.38 -11.22 -3.88
CA TYR A 381 11.88 -10.62 -2.64
C TYR A 381 10.76 -10.05 -1.75
N LYS A 382 9.62 -9.61 -2.30
CA LYS A 382 8.49 -9.06 -1.52
C LYS A 382 8.02 -10.02 -0.42
N ILE A 383 7.96 -11.33 -0.72
CA ILE A 383 7.55 -12.35 0.27
C ILE A 383 8.51 -12.35 1.46
N TRP A 384 9.80 -12.24 1.19
CA TRP A 384 10.84 -12.20 2.22
C TRP A 384 10.80 -10.92 3.04
N PHE A 385 10.58 -9.75 2.43
CA PHE A 385 10.34 -8.53 3.20
C PHE A 385 9.07 -8.63 4.06
N ALA A 386 7.99 -9.21 3.52
CA ALA A 386 6.75 -9.38 4.27
C ALA A 386 6.96 -10.30 5.50
N ARG A 387 7.74 -11.37 5.36
CA ARG A 387 8.03 -12.34 6.44
C ARG A 387 9.08 -11.81 7.44
N ASN A 388 10.22 -11.35 6.94
CA ASN A 388 11.42 -11.11 7.73
C ASN A 388 11.60 -9.65 8.20
N TYR A 389 11.07 -8.66 7.46
CA TYR A 389 11.28 -7.26 7.81
C TYR A 389 10.36 -6.84 8.96
N ARG A 390 10.93 -6.69 10.17
CA ARG A 390 10.20 -6.24 11.35
C ARG A 390 9.99 -4.73 11.30
N THR A 391 8.73 -4.31 11.32
CA THR A 391 8.34 -2.89 11.42
C THR A 391 7.99 -2.54 12.86
N ARG A 392 8.27 -1.29 13.27
CA ARG A 392 7.94 -0.75 14.60
C ARG A 392 7.01 0.45 14.55
N MET A 393 6.65 0.90 13.35
CA MET A 393 5.77 2.04 13.09
C MET A 393 4.94 1.74 11.85
N ALA A 394 3.67 2.17 11.84
CA ALA A 394 2.80 2.03 10.69
C ALA A 394 3.36 2.80 9.49
N ASN A 395 3.04 2.36 8.28
CA ASN A 395 3.45 3.03 7.04
C ASN A 395 4.97 3.21 6.86
N THR A 396 5.78 2.32 7.46
CA THR A 396 7.24 2.25 7.23
C THR A 396 7.69 1.11 6.32
N LEU A 397 6.78 0.19 5.99
CA LEU A 397 6.94 -0.78 4.91
C LEU A 397 5.73 -0.66 3.98
N LEU A 398 5.88 0.10 2.91
CA LEU A 398 4.86 0.30 1.89
C LEU A 398 4.96 -0.84 0.90
N LEU A 399 4.08 -1.82 1.07
CA LEU A 399 3.92 -2.93 0.14
C LEU A 399 2.50 -2.96 -0.40
N ASP A 400 2.36 -3.52 -1.60
CA ASP A 400 1.09 -3.83 -2.24
C ASP A 400 0.91 -5.35 -2.33
N ASN A 401 -0.18 -5.83 -1.77
CA ASN A 401 -0.61 -7.22 -1.85
C ASN A 401 -2.08 -7.35 -2.26
N ALA A 402 -2.61 -6.28 -2.88
CA ALA A 402 -3.98 -6.19 -3.38
C ALA A 402 -4.00 -6.38 -4.90
N LEU A 403 -3.33 -5.49 -5.65
CA LEU A 403 -3.19 -5.63 -7.11
C LEU A 403 -1.88 -6.31 -7.50
N ALA A 404 -0.88 -6.28 -6.62
CA ALA A 404 0.49 -6.75 -6.87
C ALA A 404 1.15 -6.04 -8.07
N THR A 405 0.99 -4.72 -8.14
CA THR A 405 1.45 -3.87 -9.24
C THR A 405 2.97 -3.69 -9.27
N MET A 406 3.62 -4.08 -10.36
CA MET A 406 5.02 -3.80 -10.61
C MET A 406 5.23 -2.34 -11.06
N GLY A 407 6.38 -1.76 -10.72
CA GLY A 407 6.77 -0.41 -11.10
C GLY A 407 6.29 0.70 -10.15
N ALA A 408 5.54 0.38 -9.09
CA ALA A 408 5.03 1.35 -8.13
C ALA A 408 6.05 1.71 -7.01
N GLY A 409 7.09 0.90 -6.81
CA GLY A 409 8.02 1.05 -5.69
C GLY A 409 8.77 2.37 -5.69
N LEU A 410 9.39 2.73 -6.82
CA LEU A 410 10.13 4.00 -6.98
C LEU A 410 9.21 5.22 -6.82
N PRO A 411 8.08 5.36 -7.55
CA PRO A 411 7.15 6.47 -7.35
C PRO A 411 6.65 6.60 -5.92
N SER A 412 6.37 5.48 -5.24
CA SER A 412 5.95 5.48 -3.83
C SER A 412 7.03 6.01 -2.89
N ALA A 413 8.29 5.60 -3.09
CA ALA A 413 9.42 6.07 -2.32
C ALA A 413 9.69 7.57 -2.52
N MET A 414 9.50 8.08 -3.75
CA MET A 414 9.64 9.49 -4.04
C MET A 414 8.65 10.33 -3.21
N VAL A 415 7.40 9.90 -3.13
CA VAL A 415 6.40 10.60 -2.30
C VAL A 415 6.73 10.54 -0.81
N ALA A 416 7.19 9.39 -0.31
CA ALA A 416 7.64 9.27 1.06
C ALA A 416 8.82 10.22 1.35
N SER A 417 9.80 10.33 0.44
CA SER A 417 10.93 11.26 0.56
C SER A 417 10.48 12.72 0.53
N MET A 418 9.48 13.06 -0.30
CA MET A 418 8.90 14.41 -0.35
C MET A 418 8.10 14.78 0.90
N LEU A 419 7.40 13.83 1.52
CA LEU A 419 6.61 14.06 2.74
C LEU A 419 7.48 14.05 4.01
N TYR A 420 8.58 13.28 3.99
CA TYR A 420 9.44 13.06 5.15
C TYR A 420 10.93 13.24 4.77
N PRO A 421 11.36 14.46 4.41
CA PRO A 421 12.71 14.71 3.88
C PRO A 421 13.84 14.37 4.86
N GLU A 422 13.55 14.35 6.16
CA GLU A 422 14.51 14.03 7.22
C GLU A 422 14.63 12.52 7.51
N ARG A 423 13.76 11.68 6.92
CA ARG A 423 13.78 10.23 7.15
C ARG A 423 14.58 9.53 6.07
N ARG A 424 15.23 8.41 6.43
CA ARG A 424 15.78 7.48 5.43
C ARG A 424 14.62 6.85 4.66
N VAL A 425 14.62 7.03 3.35
CA VAL A 425 13.64 6.45 2.43
C VAL A 425 14.36 5.62 1.38
N MET A 426 13.88 4.39 1.16
CA MET A 426 14.42 3.51 0.14
C MET A 426 13.32 2.86 -0.69
N ALA A 427 13.47 2.89 -2.01
CA ALA A 427 12.75 2.01 -2.92
C ALA A 427 13.48 0.67 -2.98
N VAL A 428 12.79 -0.45 -2.82
CA VAL A 428 13.34 -1.79 -3.06
C VAL A 428 12.62 -2.40 -4.24
N CYS A 429 13.35 -2.58 -5.33
CA CYS A 429 12.82 -3.03 -6.60
C CYS A 429 13.56 -4.28 -7.08
N GLY A 430 12.86 -5.16 -7.79
CA GLY A 430 13.51 -6.11 -8.69
C GLY A 430 13.89 -5.40 -9.98
N ASP A 431 14.86 -5.92 -10.71
CA ASP A 431 15.29 -5.38 -12.01
C ASP A 431 14.14 -5.18 -13.03
N GLY A 432 13.24 -6.15 -13.18
CA GLY A 432 12.09 -6.06 -14.08
C GLY A 432 11.10 -4.97 -13.68
N GLY A 433 10.74 -4.91 -12.38
CA GLY A 433 9.82 -3.89 -11.86
C GLY A 433 10.42 -2.48 -11.89
N PHE A 434 11.71 -2.36 -11.55
CA PHE A 434 12.45 -1.10 -11.62
C PHE A 434 12.38 -0.50 -13.03
N MET A 435 12.61 -1.32 -14.06
CA MET A 435 12.63 -0.84 -15.45
C MET A 435 11.27 -0.31 -15.94
N MET A 436 10.14 -0.63 -15.31
CA MET A 436 8.81 -0.14 -15.71
C MET A 436 8.61 1.38 -15.45
N ASN A 437 9.25 1.93 -14.41
CA ASN A 437 9.18 3.37 -14.08
C ASN A 437 10.55 3.99 -13.78
N SER A 438 11.64 3.35 -14.21
CA SER A 438 13.03 3.80 -14.00
C SER A 438 13.31 5.20 -14.55
N GLN A 439 12.56 5.66 -15.56
CA GLN A 439 12.63 7.02 -16.09
C GLN A 439 12.38 8.11 -15.02
N GLU A 440 11.70 7.79 -13.92
CA GLU A 440 11.44 8.71 -12.81
C GLU A 440 12.67 9.00 -11.94
N ILE A 441 13.82 8.35 -12.18
CA ILE A 441 15.11 8.80 -11.64
C ILE A 441 15.36 10.26 -12.04
N GLU A 442 14.99 10.65 -13.27
CA GLU A 442 15.06 12.05 -13.70
C GLU A 442 14.24 12.95 -12.77
N THR A 443 12.99 12.57 -12.50
CA THR A 443 12.09 13.34 -11.62
C THR A 443 12.67 13.43 -10.21
N ALA A 444 13.18 12.32 -9.65
CA ALA A 444 13.78 12.31 -8.32
C ALA A 444 15.02 13.23 -8.23
N VAL A 445 15.88 13.22 -9.26
CA VAL A 445 17.07 14.09 -9.34
C VAL A 445 16.66 15.56 -9.51
N ARG A 446 15.70 15.86 -10.39
CA ARG A 446 15.17 17.22 -10.61
C ARG A 446 14.54 17.80 -9.35
N LEU A 447 13.85 16.97 -8.56
CA LEU A 447 13.29 17.35 -7.27
C LEU A 447 14.31 17.34 -6.12
N LYS A 448 15.57 16.95 -6.39
CA LYS A 448 16.67 16.87 -5.41
C LYS A 448 16.34 16.01 -4.20
N LEU A 449 15.65 14.89 -4.41
CA LEU A 449 15.24 13.99 -3.33
C LEU A 449 16.46 13.32 -2.71
N ASN A 450 16.36 13.04 -1.41
CA ASN A 450 17.27 12.14 -0.72
C ASN A 450 16.64 10.74 -0.70
N LEU A 451 17.08 9.88 -1.62
CA LEU A 451 16.41 8.62 -1.92
C LEU A 451 17.44 7.56 -2.34
N VAL A 452 17.40 6.40 -1.70
CA VAL A 452 18.14 5.22 -2.13
C VAL A 452 17.21 4.28 -2.90
N ILE A 453 17.64 3.80 -4.06
CA ILE A 453 16.91 2.85 -4.90
C ILE A 453 17.76 1.58 -4.92
N LEU A 454 17.31 0.56 -4.20
CA LEU A 454 17.92 -0.76 -4.23
C LEU A 454 17.30 -1.59 -5.37
N VAL A 455 18.13 -2.01 -6.32
CA VAL A 455 17.77 -2.92 -7.41
C VAL A 455 18.35 -4.29 -7.09
N ILE A 456 17.46 -5.24 -6.84
CA ILE A 456 17.77 -6.65 -6.64
C ILE A 456 17.69 -7.33 -8.02
N GLU A 457 18.82 -7.80 -8.52
CA GLU A 457 19.00 -8.28 -9.91
C GLU A 457 19.08 -9.81 -9.96
N ASP A 458 18.16 -10.43 -10.72
CA ASP A 458 18.17 -11.85 -11.06
C ASP A 458 18.02 -12.13 -12.57
N ASP A 459 18.07 -11.08 -13.40
CA ASP A 459 17.94 -11.11 -14.86
C ASP A 459 16.65 -11.81 -15.32
N ALA A 460 15.58 -11.71 -14.52
CA ALA A 460 14.36 -12.45 -14.75
C ALA A 460 13.11 -11.87 -14.06
N TYR A 461 11.94 -12.28 -14.54
CA TYR A 461 10.70 -12.20 -13.77
C TYR A 461 10.65 -13.35 -12.74
N GLY A 462 11.52 -13.28 -11.73
CA GLY A 462 11.83 -14.37 -10.81
C GLY A 462 10.61 -14.99 -10.09
N MET A 463 9.57 -14.21 -9.79
CA MET A 463 8.36 -14.75 -9.15
C MET A 463 7.58 -15.71 -10.07
N ILE A 464 7.42 -15.35 -11.34
CA ILE A 464 6.69 -16.19 -12.31
C ILE A 464 7.54 -17.38 -12.74
N ARG A 465 8.85 -17.18 -12.89
CA ARG A 465 9.81 -18.27 -13.14
C ARG A 465 9.80 -19.32 -12.03
N TRP A 466 9.81 -18.87 -10.76
CA TRP A 466 9.65 -19.76 -9.61
C TRP A 466 8.31 -20.50 -9.65
N LYS A 467 7.22 -19.83 -10.04
CA LYS A 467 5.90 -20.46 -10.13
C LYS A 467 5.82 -21.52 -11.24
N GLN A 468 6.46 -21.30 -12.39
CA GLN A 468 6.62 -22.35 -13.43
C GLN A 468 7.28 -23.60 -12.84
N ALA A 469 8.38 -23.43 -12.10
CA ALA A 469 9.08 -24.57 -11.49
C ALA A 469 8.23 -25.29 -10.43
N VAL A 470 7.47 -24.56 -9.61
CA VAL A 470 6.55 -25.14 -8.61
C VAL A 470 5.45 -25.98 -9.26
N ASP A 471 4.94 -25.53 -10.41
CA ASP A 471 3.91 -26.23 -11.17
C ASP A 471 4.50 -27.28 -12.15
N GLU A 472 5.79 -27.60 -12.00
CA GLU A 472 6.54 -28.57 -12.81
C GLU A 472 6.54 -28.25 -14.32
N PHE A 473 6.39 -26.97 -14.66
CA PHE A 473 6.50 -26.47 -16.03
C PHE A 473 7.96 -26.16 -16.39
N PRO A 474 8.34 -26.30 -17.68
CA PRO A 474 9.65 -25.88 -18.15
C PRO A 474 9.82 -24.37 -18.02
N ASP A 475 11.04 -23.93 -17.70
CA ASP A 475 11.42 -22.52 -17.71
C ASP A 475 11.31 -21.95 -19.13
N PHE A 476 10.44 -20.95 -19.32
CA PHE A 476 10.16 -20.38 -20.62
C PHE A 476 9.79 -18.89 -20.56
N GLY A 477 10.57 -18.06 -21.26
CA GLY A 477 10.25 -16.66 -21.53
C GLY A 477 10.40 -15.68 -20.36
N MET A 478 10.95 -16.13 -19.23
CA MET A 478 11.02 -15.34 -18.01
C MET A 478 12.37 -14.62 -17.78
N THR A 479 13.37 -14.85 -18.62
CA THR A 479 14.70 -14.22 -18.50
C THR A 479 14.87 -13.07 -19.49
N PHE A 480 15.69 -12.10 -19.13
CA PHE A 480 16.02 -10.93 -19.96
C PHE A 480 17.42 -10.40 -19.61
N GLY A 481 17.91 -9.44 -20.39
CA GLY A 481 19.17 -8.74 -20.09
C GLY A 481 18.89 -7.34 -19.55
N ASN A 482 19.74 -6.89 -18.63
CA ASN A 482 19.65 -5.56 -18.02
C ASN A 482 20.71 -4.58 -18.58
N PRO A 483 20.46 -3.26 -18.57
CA PRO A 483 21.51 -2.28 -18.76
C PRO A 483 22.47 -2.28 -17.56
N ASP A 484 23.66 -1.72 -17.74
CA ASP A 484 24.56 -1.40 -16.61
C ASP A 484 23.88 -0.36 -15.70
N PHE A 485 23.27 -0.80 -14.59
CA PHE A 485 22.49 0.06 -13.71
C PHE A 485 23.30 1.19 -13.07
N VAL A 486 24.62 1.03 -12.93
CA VAL A 486 25.51 2.07 -12.43
C VAL A 486 25.61 3.20 -13.45
N LYS A 487 25.93 2.87 -14.70
CA LYS A 487 25.98 3.87 -15.79
C LYS A 487 24.61 4.44 -16.10
N TYR A 488 23.57 3.62 -16.02
CA TYR A 488 22.19 4.04 -16.20
C TYR A 488 21.81 5.13 -15.20
N ALA A 489 22.09 4.94 -13.90
CA ALA A 489 21.86 5.96 -12.89
C ALA A 489 22.66 7.25 -13.14
N GLN A 490 23.94 7.10 -13.50
CA GLN A 490 24.81 8.23 -13.83
C GLN A 490 24.31 9.04 -15.03
N SER A 491 23.67 8.39 -16.01
CA SER A 491 23.10 9.08 -17.18
C SER A 491 22.00 10.10 -16.82
N TYR A 492 21.32 9.91 -15.68
CA TYR A 492 20.33 10.85 -15.14
C TYR A 492 20.92 11.86 -14.14
N GLY A 493 22.22 11.76 -13.82
CA GLY A 493 22.86 12.54 -12.76
C GLY A 493 22.66 11.97 -11.35
N ALA A 494 22.09 10.76 -11.22
CA ALA A 494 22.08 10.02 -9.97
C ALA A 494 23.43 9.31 -9.74
N LYS A 495 23.65 8.83 -8.51
CA LYS A 495 24.85 8.08 -8.15
C LYS A 495 24.56 6.58 -8.31
N GLY A 496 25.44 5.83 -8.95
CA GLY A 496 25.29 4.38 -9.13
C GLY A 496 26.35 3.61 -8.34
N THR A 497 25.95 2.52 -7.67
CA THR A 497 26.84 1.59 -6.98
C THR A 497 26.42 0.16 -7.28
N ARG A 498 27.35 -0.71 -7.66
CA ARG A 498 27.15 -2.16 -7.71
C ARG A 498 27.86 -2.80 -6.54
N VAL A 499 27.21 -3.74 -5.86
CA VAL A 499 27.79 -4.49 -4.75
C VAL A 499 27.82 -5.97 -5.14
N ASP A 500 29.03 -6.48 -5.38
CA ASP A 500 29.25 -7.89 -5.75
C ASP A 500 29.74 -8.74 -4.56
N ASP A 501 30.01 -8.13 -3.40
CA ASP A 501 30.42 -8.77 -2.15
C ASP A 501 29.44 -8.40 -1.03
N ILE A 502 28.76 -9.41 -0.46
CA ILE A 502 27.72 -9.21 0.55
C ILE A 502 28.26 -8.56 1.83
N SER A 503 29.55 -8.73 2.14
CA SER A 503 30.18 -8.08 3.29
C SER A 503 30.22 -6.55 3.18
N GLN A 504 30.16 -6.03 1.95
CA GLN A 504 30.18 -4.59 1.66
C GLN A 504 28.78 -3.98 1.59
N PHE A 505 27.73 -4.80 1.54
CA PHE A 505 26.36 -4.36 1.27
C PHE A 505 25.86 -3.34 2.29
N LYS A 506 26.00 -3.65 3.59
CA LYS A 506 25.60 -2.74 4.68
C LYS A 506 26.30 -1.38 4.57
N GLN A 507 27.62 -1.39 4.34
CA GLN A 507 28.40 -0.16 4.22
C GLN A 507 28.00 0.64 2.98
N ALA A 508 27.73 -0.01 1.85
CA ALA A 508 27.29 0.66 0.63
C ALA A 508 25.95 1.40 0.83
N LEU A 509 25.01 0.81 1.57
CA LEU A 509 23.75 1.47 1.93
C LEU A 509 23.97 2.67 2.88
N GLU A 510 24.80 2.51 3.92
CA GLU A 510 25.14 3.61 4.84
C GLU A 510 25.80 4.79 4.11
N ASP A 511 26.74 4.49 3.20
CA ASP A 511 27.39 5.47 2.34
C ASP A 511 26.39 6.20 1.45
N ALA A 512 25.46 5.47 0.83
CA ALA A 512 24.43 6.05 -0.03
C ALA A 512 23.57 7.07 0.73
N PHE A 513 23.06 6.69 1.91
CA PHE A 513 22.29 7.61 2.75
C PHE A 513 23.10 8.80 3.25
N SER A 514 24.35 8.57 3.68
CA SER A 514 25.21 9.63 4.24
C SER A 514 25.63 10.67 3.20
N ARG A 515 25.81 10.26 1.94
CA ARG A 515 26.18 11.17 0.83
C ARG A 515 25.03 12.04 0.33
N GLY A 516 23.79 11.70 0.68
CA GLY A 516 22.59 12.41 0.23
C GLY A 516 22.31 12.34 -1.28
N GLY A 517 21.11 12.80 -1.68
CA GLY A 517 20.67 12.81 -3.08
C GLY A 517 20.12 11.45 -3.54
N VAL A 518 20.02 11.25 -4.86
CA VAL A 518 19.48 10.02 -5.45
C VAL A 518 20.61 9.01 -5.72
N HIS A 519 20.48 7.80 -5.17
CA HIS A 519 21.41 6.70 -5.38
C HIS A 519 20.69 5.47 -5.90
N VAL A 520 21.29 4.79 -6.87
CA VAL A 520 20.91 3.46 -7.32
C VAL A 520 21.98 2.48 -6.83
N VAL A 521 21.58 1.54 -5.99
CA VAL A 521 22.42 0.45 -5.49
C VAL A 521 21.93 -0.83 -6.13
N ASN A 522 22.78 -1.51 -6.89
CA ASN A 522 22.47 -2.75 -7.58
C ASN A 522 23.19 -3.92 -6.90
N VAL A 523 22.44 -4.99 -6.62
CA VAL A 523 22.96 -6.21 -5.99
C VAL A 523 22.42 -7.44 -6.70
N PRO A 524 23.21 -8.51 -6.85
CA PRO A 524 22.68 -9.79 -7.28
C PRO A 524 21.82 -10.41 -6.18
N VAL A 525 21.00 -11.40 -6.52
CA VAL A 525 20.29 -12.22 -5.52
C VAL A 525 20.38 -13.71 -5.84
N ASP A 526 20.54 -14.48 -4.77
CA ASP A 526 20.49 -15.93 -4.81
C ASP A 526 19.14 -16.43 -4.30
N TYR A 527 18.29 -16.83 -5.23
CA TYR A 527 16.95 -17.33 -4.94
C TYR A 527 16.86 -18.82 -4.58
N SER A 528 17.99 -19.50 -4.31
CA SER A 528 17.96 -20.92 -3.91
C SER A 528 17.12 -21.17 -2.65
N GLU A 529 17.01 -20.18 -1.77
CA GLU A 529 16.19 -20.27 -0.55
C GLU A 529 14.68 -20.35 -0.83
N ASN A 530 14.21 -19.91 -1.99
CA ASN A 530 12.80 -20.03 -2.37
C ASN A 530 12.37 -21.49 -2.49
N GLU A 531 13.20 -22.33 -3.11
CA GLU A 531 12.90 -23.77 -3.26
C GLU A 531 12.95 -24.47 -1.90
N ARG A 532 13.99 -24.19 -1.10
CA ARG A 532 14.13 -24.80 0.23
C ARG A 532 12.95 -24.46 1.14
N VAL A 533 12.68 -23.17 1.34
CA VAL A 533 11.70 -22.71 2.32
C VAL A 533 10.29 -22.80 1.73
N LEU A 534 10.02 -22.09 0.63
CA LEU A 534 8.65 -21.93 0.14
C LEU A 534 8.09 -23.19 -0.55
N VAL A 535 8.95 -24.10 -1.04
CA VAL A 535 8.51 -25.29 -1.78
C VAL A 535 8.71 -26.57 -0.98
N LYS A 536 9.89 -26.83 -0.42
CA LYS A 536 10.15 -28.09 0.30
C LYS A 536 9.60 -28.02 1.73
N GLU A 537 10.11 -27.09 2.52
CA GLU A 537 9.82 -27.02 3.95
C GLU A 537 8.35 -26.70 4.26
N LEU A 538 7.78 -25.67 3.62
CA LEU A 538 6.40 -25.27 3.89
C LEU A 538 5.35 -26.21 3.26
N ARG A 539 5.67 -26.92 2.17
CA ARG A 539 4.73 -27.88 1.55
C ARG A 539 4.62 -29.17 2.35
N GLU A 540 5.73 -29.62 2.93
CA GLU A 540 5.82 -30.82 3.76
C GLU A 540 5.26 -30.62 5.17
N ARG A 541 5.04 -29.36 5.59
CA ARG A 541 4.45 -29.07 6.88
C ARG A 541 2.98 -29.49 6.91
N LEU A 542 2.68 -30.46 7.78
CA LEU A 542 1.32 -30.85 8.12
C LEU A 542 0.64 -29.77 8.99
N PRO A 543 -0.68 -29.54 8.85
CA PRO A 543 -1.43 -28.68 9.76
C PRO A 543 -1.20 -29.11 11.22
N ALA A 544 -1.18 -28.16 12.14
CA ALA A 544 -1.06 -28.48 13.57
C ALA A 544 -2.15 -29.49 13.98
N ILE A 545 -1.73 -30.69 14.40
CA ILE A 545 -2.65 -31.67 14.98
C ILE A 545 -2.99 -31.14 16.36
N LEU A 546 -4.22 -30.67 16.53
CA LEU A 546 -4.79 -30.46 17.86
C LEU A 546 -4.90 -31.86 18.47
N GLU A 547 -4.03 -32.19 19.42
CA GLU A 547 -4.27 -33.35 20.28
C GLU A 547 -5.60 -33.05 21.01
N ASP A 548 -6.65 -33.78 20.64
CA ASP A 548 -7.86 -33.85 21.43
C ASP A 548 -7.43 -34.35 22.81
N GLN A 549 -7.37 -33.45 23.80
CA GLN A 549 -7.47 -33.84 25.20
C GLN A 549 -8.93 -34.22 25.48
N ASP A 550 -9.38 -35.29 24.82
CA ASP A 550 -10.39 -36.16 25.37
C ASP A 550 -9.63 -37.21 26.19
N ASP A 551 -9.46 -36.94 27.48
CA ASP A 551 -9.35 -37.97 28.51
C ASP A 551 -9.68 -37.38 29.90
N ALA A 552 -10.84 -37.82 30.41
CA ALA A 552 -11.45 -37.70 31.75
C ALA A 552 -12.58 -36.67 31.95
#